data_AF-A0A970HP10-F1
#
_entry.id   AF-A0A970HP10-F1
#
_cell.length_a   1.000
_cell.length_b   1.000
_cell.length_c   1.000
_cell.angle_alpha   90.00
_cell.angle_beta   90.00
_cell.angle_gamma   90.00
#
_symmetry.space_group_name_H-M   'P 1'
#
loop_
_entity.id
_entity.type
_entity.pdbx_description
1 polymer ?
#
loop_
_entity_poly.entity_id
_entity_poly.type
_entity_poly.pdbx_seq_one_letter_code
_entity_poly.pdbx_strand_id
1 'polypeptide(L)'
;MPKDESYIYDENEGAETISYDYKKKKSRLGTIIRIIFYLFILFLNTAIILRVCMYNDPKKIENFAATPRAREAYAASDGSLTIYTQEIYDIYTKDGHFYSTAFYYIAEADEIQVAIRYNVHALEGYFIENGYDSEPTAEQIRENEYFAFRLKDSYGNYYEPAFTEGSSRFMYVYRKLAFNGIKVLNGKFDIEIYPICNGTPDYDTVLGTMTIYNPELSTETYRLTRSDRERLSQ
;
A
#
# COMPACT_ATOMS: atom_id res chain seq x y z
N MET A 1 -55.62 20.84 14.03
CA MET A 1 -56.32 21.67 15.03
C MET A 1 -55.51 22.93 15.25
N PRO A 2 -56.12 24.11 15.11
CA PRO A 2 -55.46 25.41 15.24
C PRO A 2 -55.22 25.76 16.72
N LYS A 3 -54.42 26.82 16.91
CA LYS A 3 -53.74 27.30 18.12
C LYS A 3 -54.60 27.39 19.37
N ASP A 4 -54.00 27.07 20.52
CA ASP A 4 -54.48 27.44 21.84
C ASP A 4 -54.53 28.97 21.97
N GLU A 5 -55.71 29.54 21.72
CA GLU A 5 -56.05 30.91 22.10
C GLU A 5 -56.87 30.82 23.40
N SER A 6 -56.29 31.26 24.52
CA SER A 6 -57.02 31.40 25.78
C SER A 6 -57.67 32.79 25.81
N TYR A 7 -59.00 32.85 25.75
CA TYR A 7 -59.76 34.09 25.92
C TYR A 7 -60.02 34.31 27.41
N ILE A 8 -59.65 35.48 27.93
CA ILE A 8 -60.18 36.00 29.19
C ILE A 8 -61.34 36.92 28.80
N TYR A 9 -62.55 36.58 29.23
CA TYR A 9 -63.71 37.47 29.12
C TYR A 9 -63.69 38.43 30.30
N ASP A 10 -63.49 39.72 30.02
CA ASP A 10 -63.82 40.80 30.93
C ASP A 10 -65.22 41.30 30.56
N GLU A 11 -66.13 41.37 31.52
CA GLU A 11 -67.55 41.64 31.26
C GLU A 11 -67.84 43.12 30.97
N ASN A 12 -66.82 43.99 30.96
CA ASN A 12 -66.94 45.38 30.54
C ASN A 12 -65.71 45.78 29.71
N GLU A 13 -65.96 46.18 28.46
CA GLU A 13 -65.00 46.62 27.43
C GLU A 13 -64.38 45.51 26.55
N GLY A 14 -64.39 45.76 25.24
CA GLY A 14 -64.23 44.76 24.18
C GLY A 14 -62.90 44.00 24.21
N ALA A 15 -62.96 42.75 23.73
CA ALA A 15 -61.83 41.82 23.72
C ALA A 15 -60.60 42.37 22.97
N GLU A 16 -59.55 42.77 23.70
CA GLU A 16 -58.22 42.96 23.13
C GLU A 16 -57.47 41.62 23.12
N THR A 17 -57.13 41.14 21.92
CA THR A 17 -56.30 39.94 21.74
C THR A 17 -54.83 40.25 22.06
N ILE A 18 -54.35 39.78 23.22
CA ILE A 18 -52.92 39.79 23.55
C ILE A 18 -52.25 38.54 22.94
N SER A 19 -51.54 38.74 21.84
CA SER A 19 -50.72 37.70 21.18
C SER A 19 -49.38 37.53 21.92
N TYR A 20 -49.21 36.42 22.65
CA TYR A 20 -47.90 36.05 23.20
C TYR A 20 -46.98 35.51 22.11
N ASP A 21 -46.02 36.32 21.65
CA ASP A 21 -44.89 35.88 20.83
C ASP A 21 -43.92 35.05 21.70
N TYR A 22 -44.13 33.72 21.71
CA TYR A 22 -43.26 32.79 22.42
C TYR A 22 -41.91 32.68 21.68
N LYS A 23 -41.03 33.67 21.87
CA LYS A 23 -39.64 33.61 21.41
C LYS A 23 -38.94 32.44 22.08
N LYS A 24 -38.92 31.29 21.39
CA LYS A 24 -38.19 30.08 21.76
C LYS A 24 -36.71 30.43 21.96
N LYS A 25 -36.31 30.65 23.21
CA LYS A 25 -34.93 30.97 23.62
C LYS A 25 -34.02 29.87 23.05
N LYS A 26 -33.29 30.15 21.97
CA LYS A 26 -32.31 29.21 21.38
C LYS A 26 -31.35 28.83 22.49
N SER A 27 -31.50 27.61 23.02
CA SER A 27 -30.62 27.08 24.06
C SER A 27 -29.21 27.06 23.49
N ARG A 28 -28.31 27.87 24.06
CA ARG A 28 -26.89 27.90 23.70
C ARG A 28 -26.27 26.50 23.78
N LEU A 29 -26.78 25.66 24.69
CA LEU A 29 -26.39 24.26 24.85
C LEU A 29 -26.71 23.42 23.60
N GLY A 30 -27.91 23.57 23.03
CA GLY A 30 -28.32 22.86 21.82
C GLY A 30 -27.49 23.28 20.60
N THR A 31 -27.07 24.54 20.55
CA THR A 31 -26.13 25.03 19.53
C THR A 31 -24.75 24.41 19.68
N ILE A 32 -24.22 24.32 20.92
CA ILE A 32 -22.91 23.70 21.20
C ILE A 32 -22.91 22.22 20.82
N ILE A 33 -23.92 21.45 21.23
CA ILE A 33 -24.04 20.03 20.90
C ILE A 33 -24.09 19.83 19.38
N ARG A 34 -24.83 20.68 18.68
CA ARG A 34 -24.91 20.62 17.20
C ARG A 34 -23.58 20.94 16.54
N ILE A 35 -22.81 21.90 17.07
CA ILE A 35 -21.45 22.20 16.58
C ILE A 35 -20.53 21.00 16.80
N ILE A 36 -20.53 20.39 17.99
CA ILE A 36 -19.73 19.19 18.29
C ILE A 36 -20.09 18.06 17.33
N PHE A 37 -21.38 17.83 17.08
CA PHE A 37 -21.83 16.82 16.13
C PHE A 37 -21.35 17.08 14.70
N TYR A 38 -21.41 18.32 14.22
CA TYR A 38 -20.86 18.65 12.89
C TYR A 38 -19.34 18.53 12.83
N LEU A 39 -18.62 18.92 13.89
CA LEU A 39 -17.17 18.72 13.97
C LEU A 39 -16.81 17.23 13.97
N PHE A 40 -17.59 16.39 14.65
CA PHE A 40 -17.42 14.94 14.63
C PHE A 40 -17.65 14.34 13.23
N ILE A 41 -18.72 14.75 12.54
CA ILE A 41 -18.95 14.35 11.14
C ILE A 41 -17.79 14.81 10.25
N LEU A 42 -17.35 16.06 10.39
CA LEU A 42 -16.22 16.61 9.63
C LEU A 42 -14.94 15.81 9.89
N PHE A 43 -14.66 15.46 11.15
CA PHE A 43 -13.52 14.65 11.55
C PHE A 43 -13.57 13.26 10.92
N LEU A 44 -14.71 12.55 11.00
CA LEU A 44 -14.86 11.23 10.36
C LEU A 44 -14.64 11.30 8.85
N ASN A 45 -15.25 12.27 8.16
CA ASN A 45 -15.07 12.42 6.72
C ASN A 45 -13.62 12.76 6.37
N THR A 46 -12.98 13.65 7.14
CA THR A 46 -11.57 13.99 6.95
C THR A 46 -10.67 12.78 7.15
N ALA A 47 -10.92 11.97 8.19
CA ALA A 47 -10.17 10.74 8.44
C ALA A 47 -10.32 9.72 7.31
N ILE A 48 -11.53 9.56 6.76
CA ILE A 48 -11.79 8.68 5.60
C ILE A 48 -11.06 9.19 4.36
N ILE A 49 -11.17 10.48 4.05
CA ILE A 49 -10.50 11.08 2.89
C ILE A 49 -8.98 10.93 3.02
N LEU A 50 -8.42 11.22 4.18
CA LEU A 50 -6.99 11.03 4.44
C LEU A 50 -6.58 9.57 4.22
N ARG A 51 -7.36 8.61 4.75
CA ARG A 51 -7.10 7.18 4.54
C ARG A 51 -7.08 6.79 3.05
N VAL A 52 -8.02 7.30 2.27
CA VAL A 52 -8.09 7.04 0.81
C VAL A 52 -6.91 7.70 0.10
N CYS A 53 -6.59 8.96 0.40
CA CYS A 53 -5.46 9.67 -0.21
C CYS A 53 -4.09 9.06 0.14
N MET A 54 -3.98 8.39 1.29
CA MET A 54 -2.76 7.74 1.78
C MET A 54 -2.62 6.28 1.32
N TYR A 55 -3.61 5.73 0.60
CA TYR A 55 -3.62 4.33 0.15
C TYR A 55 -2.62 4.06 -1.00
N ASN A 56 -2.26 5.07 -1.78
CA ASN A 56 -1.38 4.85 -2.93
C ASN A 56 0.04 4.49 -2.49
N ASP A 57 0.55 3.39 -3.06
CA ASP A 57 1.93 2.97 -2.89
C ASP A 57 2.89 4.08 -3.37
N PRO A 58 4.10 4.17 -2.80
CA PRO A 58 5.09 5.13 -3.29
C PRO A 58 5.39 4.87 -4.76
N LYS A 59 5.25 5.90 -5.62
CA LYS A 59 5.52 5.79 -7.07
C LYS A 59 6.87 5.17 -7.41
N LYS A 60 7.86 5.35 -6.54
CA LYS A 60 9.21 4.77 -6.66
C LYS A 60 9.21 3.24 -6.67
N ILE A 61 8.25 2.63 -5.98
CA ILE A 61 8.11 1.18 -5.81
C ILE A 61 7.18 0.60 -6.89
N GLU A 62 6.05 1.29 -7.14
CA GLU A 62 5.06 0.91 -8.14
C GLU A 62 5.68 0.92 -9.54
N ASN A 63 6.42 1.98 -9.88
CA ASN A 63 6.99 2.12 -11.22
C ASN A 63 8.15 1.14 -11.46
N PHE A 64 8.42 0.92 -12.74
CA PHE A 64 9.66 0.32 -13.23
C PHE A 64 10.90 0.95 -12.57
N ALA A 65 11.91 0.15 -12.19
CA ALA A 65 13.16 0.64 -11.64
C ALA A 65 14.23 0.79 -12.73
N ALA A 66 14.90 1.95 -12.77
CA ALA A 66 16.04 2.17 -13.67
C ALA A 66 17.32 1.61 -13.04
N THR A 67 17.43 0.28 -13.00
CA THR A 67 18.62 -0.42 -12.48
C THR A 67 19.83 -0.17 -13.38
N PRO A 68 21.07 -0.37 -12.90
CA PRO A 68 22.26 -0.25 -13.75
C PRO A 68 22.18 -1.11 -15.02
N ARG A 69 21.70 -2.36 -14.88
CA ARG A 69 21.58 -3.29 -16.01
C ARG A 69 20.49 -2.88 -16.99
N ALA A 70 19.35 -2.37 -16.50
CA ALA A 70 18.31 -1.82 -17.35
C ALA A 70 18.77 -0.56 -18.11
N ARG A 71 19.61 0.29 -17.50
CA ARG A 71 20.22 1.45 -18.17
C ARG A 71 21.19 1.04 -19.26
N GLU A 72 22.06 0.08 -18.97
CA GLU A 72 22.99 -0.49 -19.94
C GLU A 72 22.25 -1.08 -21.14
N ALA A 73 21.20 -1.87 -20.88
CA ALA A 73 20.36 -2.43 -21.93
C ALA A 73 19.66 -1.33 -22.75
N TYR A 74 19.09 -0.31 -22.10
CA TYR A 74 18.44 0.82 -22.76
C TYR A 74 19.38 1.61 -23.67
N ALA A 75 20.63 1.81 -23.24
CA ALA A 75 21.64 2.48 -24.04
C ALA A 75 22.10 1.62 -25.23
N ALA A 76 22.22 0.31 -25.04
CA ALA A 76 22.63 -0.63 -26.08
C ALA A 76 21.53 -0.88 -27.15
N SER A 77 20.27 -0.61 -26.83
CA SER A 77 19.10 -0.83 -27.68
C SER A 77 18.55 0.45 -28.32
N ASP A 78 19.39 1.48 -28.47
CA ASP A 78 19.02 2.79 -29.03
C ASP A 78 17.79 3.43 -28.35
N GLY A 79 17.65 3.22 -27.03
CA GLY A 79 16.57 3.78 -26.22
C GLY A 79 15.25 3.03 -26.31
N SER A 80 15.28 1.74 -26.66
CA SER A 80 14.09 0.88 -26.73
C SER A 80 14.20 -0.36 -25.84
N LEU A 81 13.25 -0.59 -24.94
CA LEU A 81 13.22 -1.82 -24.14
C LEU A 81 11.89 -2.54 -24.32
N THR A 82 11.96 -3.85 -24.43
CA THR A 82 10.81 -4.74 -24.43
C THR A 82 10.55 -5.20 -23.01
N ILE A 83 9.62 -4.52 -22.35
CA ILE A 83 9.26 -4.79 -20.96
C ILE A 83 7.91 -5.49 -20.93
N TYR A 84 7.89 -6.64 -20.27
CA TYR A 84 6.69 -7.43 -20.04
C TYR A 84 6.21 -7.25 -18.61
N THR A 85 4.90 -7.23 -18.41
CA THR A 85 4.27 -7.17 -17.10
C THR A 85 3.04 -8.09 -17.08
N GLN A 86 2.61 -8.46 -15.89
CA GLN A 86 1.50 -9.39 -15.67
C GLN A 86 0.83 -9.05 -14.33
N GLU A 87 -0.46 -9.34 -14.21
CA GLU A 87 -1.13 -9.32 -12.91
C GLU A 87 -0.50 -10.39 -12.00
N ILE A 88 -0.18 -10.02 -10.76
CA ILE A 88 0.43 -10.94 -9.81
C ILE A 88 -0.59 -12.03 -9.44
N TYR A 89 -0.21 -13.29 -9.62
CA TYR A 89 -1.08 -14.43 -9.31
C TYR A 89 -1.33 -14.56 -7.81
N ASP A 90 -0.26 -14.72 -7.03
CA ASP A 90 -0.35 -14.72 -5.56
C ASP A 90 -0.02 -13.33 -5.04
N ILE A 91 -1.07 -12.53 -4.94
CA ILE A 91 -0.95 -11.16 -4.46
C ILE A 91 -0.42 -11.11 -3.01
N TYR A 92 -0.75 -12.12 -2.19
CA TYR A 92 -0.31 -12.26 -0.80
C TYR A 92 0.41 -13.58 -0.60
N THR A 93 1.33 -13.63 0.37
CA THR A 93 1.75 -14.90 0.96
C THR A 93 0.55 -15.59 1.61
N LYS A 94 0.61 -16.92 1.75
CA LYS A 94 -0.49 -17.72 2.31
C LYS A 94 -0.92 -17.28 3.72
N ASP A 95 0.02 -16.77 4.51
CA ASP A 95 -0.20 -16.22 5.86
C ASP A 95 -0.69 -14.76 5.86
N GLY A 96 -0.66 -14.07 4.71
CA GLY A 96 -1.11 -12.70 4.53
C GLY A 96 -0.14 -11.62 5.01
N HIS A 97 1.08 -11.97 5.42
CA HIS A 97 2.04 -10.99 5.96
C HIS A 97 2.71 -10.15 4.88
N PHE A 98 2.95 -10.73 3.70
CA PHE A 98 3.63 -10.08 2.59
C PHE A 98 2.73 -10.01 1.36
N TYR A 99 3.02 -9.02 0.51
CA TYR A 99 2.24 -8.72 -0.67
C TYR A 99 3.14 -8.32 -1.82
N SER A 100 2.84 -8.75 -3.05
CA SER A 100 3.53 -8.26 -4.25
C SER A 100 2.65 -7.33 -5.09
N THR A 101 3.18 -6.16 -5.47
CA THR A 101 2.43 -5.10 -6.15
C THR A 101 2.74 -4.97 -7.64
N ALA A 102 3.90 -5.46 -8.09
CA ALA A 102 4.32 -5.28 -9.48
C ALA A 102 5.35 -6.33 -9.89
N PHE A 103 5.25 -6.74 -11.16
CA PHE A 103 6.20 -7.60 -11.85
C PHE A 103 6.59 -6.96 -13.18
N TYR A 104 7.89 -6.94 -13.46
CA TYR A 104 8.42 -6.54 -14.76
C TYR A 104 9.49 -7.53 -15.21
N TYR A 105 9.47 -7.88 -16.49
CA TYR A 105 10.56 -8.61 -17.12
C TYR A 105 11.12 -7.79 -18.28
N ILE A 106 12.43 -7.54 -18.27
CA ILE A 106 13.14 -6.76 -19.30
C ILE A 106 13.99 -7.73 -20.11
N ALA A 107 13.56 -8.01 -21.34
CA ALA A 107 14.21 -9.01 -22.17
C ALA A 107 15.65 -8.65 -22.53
N GLU A 108 15.92 -7.38 -22.86
CA GLU A 108 17.26 -6.92 -23.25
C GLU A 108 18.23 -6.86 -22.06
N ALA A 109 17.72 -6.80 -20.83
CA ALA A 109 18.53 -6.78 -19.62
C ALA A 109 18.65 -8.17 -18.97
N ASP A 110 17.96 -9.21 -19.45
CA ASP A 110 17.81 -10.49 -18.73
C ASP A 110 17.45 -10.28 -17.24
N GLU A 111 16.51 -9.39 -16.97
CA GLU A 111 16.21 -8.91 -15.61
C GLU A 111 14.72 -9.05 -15.27
N ILE A 112 14.42 -9.59 -14.09
CA ILE A 112 13.08 -9.54 -13.48
C ILE A 112 13.10 -8.51 -12.35
N GLN A 113 12.09 -7.64 -12.29
CA GLN A 113 11.87 -6.73 -11.19
C GLN A 113 10.55 -7.02 -10.48
N VAL A 114 10.57 -6.93 -9.16
CA VAL A 114 9.43 -7.24 -8.29
C VAL A 114 9.30 -6.17 -7.22
N ALA A 115 8.07 -5.77 -6.94
CA ALA A 115 7.77 -4.94 -5.78
C ALA A 115 7.07 -5.78 -4.70
N ILE A 116 7.56 -5.68 -3.47
CA ILE A 116 7.03 -6.35 -2.28
C ILE A 116 6.70 -5.30 -1.23
N ARG A 117 5.59 -5.48 -0.52
CA ARG A 117 5.23 -4.70 0.64
C ARG A 117 4.77 -5.59 1.79
N TYR A 118 4.93 -5.11 3.01
CA TYR A 118 4.39 -5.75 4.21
C TYR A 118 3.98 -4.69 5.24
N ASN A 119 2.98 -5.03 6.06
CA ASN A 119 2.49 -4.17 7.13
C ASN A 119 3.21 -4.53 8.43
N VAL A 120 3.86 -3.54 9.05
CA VAL A 120 4.60 -3.74 10.31
C VAL A 120 3.73 -4.24 11.45
N HIS A 121 2.43 -3.91 11.45
CA HIS A 121 1.48 -4.38 12.46
C HIS A 121 0.88 -5.75 12.12
N ALA A 122 0.97 -6.19 10.87
CA ALA A 122 0.59 -7.55 10.52
C ALA A 122 1.64 -8.58 10.94
N LEU A 123 2.82 -8.13 11.38
CA LEU A 123 3.92 -8.96 11.84
C LEU A 123 3.95 -9.12 13.37
N GLU A 124 2.92 -8.70 14.09
CA GLU A 124 2.88 -8.83 15.55
C GLU A 124 2.94 -10.31 15.97
N GLY A 125 3.95 -10.67 16.76
CA GLY A 125 4.19 -12.04 17.23
C GLY A 125 4.94 -12.90 16.22
N TYR A 126 5.03 -12.45 14.97
CA TYR A 126 5.72 -13.14 13.89
C TYR A 126 7.20 -13.37 14.19
N PHE A 127 7.87 -12.37 14.76
CA PHE A 127 9.30 -12.47 15.08
C PHE A 127 9.55 -13.50 16.18
N ILE A 128 8.73 -13.50 17.24
CA ILE A 128 8.83 -14.50 18.31
C ILE A 128 8.55 -15.91 17.80
N GLU A 129 7.50 -16.09 16.98
CA GLU A 129 7.16 -17.39 16.38
C GLU A 129 8.28 -17.94 15.48
N ASN A 130 9.08 -17.06 14.88
CA ASN A 130 10.20 -17.41 14.01
C ASN A 130 11.58 -17.29 14.70
N GLY A 131 11.61 -17.35 16.04
CA GLY A 131 12.85 -17.56 16.81
C GLY A 131 13.67 -16.32 17.12
N TYR A 132 13.11 -15.11 16.99
CA TYR A 132 13.76 -13.89 17.48
C TYR A 132 13.60 -13.76 19.00
N ASP A 133 14.64 -13.27 19.67
CA ASP A 133 14.66 -13.10 21.13
C ASP A 133 13.60 -12.10 21.65
N SER A 134 13.22 -11.14 20.81
CA SER A 134 12.25 -10.10 21.15
C SER A 134 11.56 -9.53 19.90
N GLU A 135 10.35 -9.01 20.08
CA GLU A 135 9.58 -8.36 19.03
C GLU A 135 10.19 -6.98 18.71
N PRO A 136 10.64 -6.73 17.46
CA PRO A 136 11.10 -5.41 17.06
C PRO A 136 9.94 -4.40 17.07
N THR A 137 10.25 -3.14 17.41
CA THR A 137 9.26 -2.07 17.30
C THR A 137 8.94 -1.78 15.83
N ALA A 138 7.76 -1.20 15.56
CA ALA A 138 7.38 -0.78 14.21
C ALA A 138 8.41 0.18 13.55
N GLU A 139 9.13 0.97 14.34
CA GLU A 139 10.21 1.85 13.86
C GLU A 139 11.42 1.03 13.44
N GLN A 140 11.86 0.08 14.28
CA GLN A 140 12.96 -0.83 13.96
C GLN A 140 12.66 -1.64 12.69
N ILE A 141 11.43 -2.17 12.53
CA ILE A 141 11.03 -2.92 11.32
C ILE A 141 11.15 -2.07 10.05
N ARG A 142 10.91 -0.75 10.14
CA ARG A 142 11.02 0.15 8.98
C ARG A 142 12.46 0.49 8.62
N GLU A 143 13.33 0.59 9.63
CA GLU A 143 14.71 1.05 9.48
C GLU A 143 15.70 -0.09 9.21
N ASN A 144 15.44 -1.26 9.76
CA ASN A 144 16.32 -2.42 9.64
C ASN A 144 15.84 -3.40 8.56
N GLU A 145 16.74 -4.29 8.15
CA GLU A 145 16.44 -5.41 7.26
C GLU A 145 16.26 -6.68 8.08
N TYR A 146 15.01 -7.14 8.14
CA TYR A 146 14.63 -8.38 8.83
C TYR A 146 14.31 -9.53 7.87
N PHE A 147 14.20 -9.24 6.58
CA PHE A 147 13.76 -10.20 5.58
C PHE A 147 14.69 -10.19 4.37
N ALA A 148 15.07 -11.39 3.96
CA ALA A 148 15.77 -11.64 2.71
C ALA A 148 14.80 -12.24 1.69
N PHE A 149 15.12 -12.06 0.41
CA PHE A 149 14.25 -12.46 -0.69
C PHE A 149 15.07 -13.22 -1.72
N ARG A 150 14.58 -14.35 -2.21
CA ARG A 150 15.13 -15.03 -3.39
C ARG A 150 14.06 -15.26 -4.41
N LEU A 151 14.45 -15.17 -5.68
CA LEU A 151 13.62 -15.62 -6.77
C LEU A 151 13.94 -17.08 -7.06
N LYS A 152 12.92 -17.90 -7.25
CA LYS A 152 13.02 -19.30 -7.61
C LYS A 152 12.31 -19.56 -8.93
N ASP A 153 12.97 -20.24 -9.85
CA ASP A 153 12.33 -20.68 -11.09
C ASP A 153 11.73 -22.10 -10.97
N SER A 154 10.99 -22.51 -11.99
CA SER A 154 10.39 -23.85 -12.06
C SER A 154 11.41 -25.00 -12.17
N TYR A 155 12.68 -24.69 -12.41
CA TYR A 155 13.78 -25.66 -12.48
C TYR A 155 14.52 -25.81 -11.15
N GLY A 156 14.15 -25.04 -10.13
CA GLY A 156 14.79 -25.05 -8.81
C GLY A 156 16.05 -24.20 -8.73
N ASN A 157 16.31 -23.32 -9.71
CA ASN A 157 17.39 -22.34 -9.61
C ASN A 157 16.96 -21.18 -8.73
N TYR A 158 17.91 -20.68 -7.95
CA TYR A 158 17.73 -19.53 -7.07
C TYR A 158 18.54 -18.32 -7.57
N TYR A 159 17.92 -17.14 -7.50
CA TYR A 159 18.54 -15.87 -7.86
C TYR A 159 18.46 -14.92 -6.66
N GLU A 160 19.61 -14.33 -6.33
CA GLU A 160 19.69 -13.25 -5.35
C GLU A 160 19.30 -11.91 -5.99
N PRO A 161 18.74 -10.97 -5.21
CA PRO A 161 18.53 -9.61 -5.67
C PRO A 161 19.87 -8.95 -6.00
N ALA A 162 20.04 -8.54 -7.25
CA ALA A 162 21.20 -7.74 -7.68
C ALA A 162 21.00 -6.25 -7.42
N PHE A 163 19.75 -5.85 -7.18
CA PHE A 163 19.37 -4.49 -6.81
C PHE A 163 18.24 -4.56 -5.79
N THR A 164 18.35 -3.73 -4.75
CA THR A 164 17.33 -3.57 -3.72
C THR A 164 17.13 -2.09 -3.47
N GLU A 165 15.88 -1.66 -3.46
CA GLU A 165 15.51 -0.31 -3.10
C GLU A 165 14.36 -0.32 -2.10
N GLY A 166 14.60 0.28 -0.93
CA GLY A 166 13.64 0.36 0.16
C GLY A 166 12.88 1.68 0.19
N SER A 167 11.64 1.61 0.68
CA SER A 167 10.90 2.78 1.16
C SER A 167 10.00 2.35 2.32
N SER A 168 9.59 3.29 3.16
CA SER A 168 8.60 3.04 4.20
C SER A 168 7.63 4.21 4.27
N ARG A 169 6.36 3.91 4.52
CA ARG A 169 5.30 4.92 4.63
C ARG A 169 4.22 4.42 5.58
N PHE A 170 3.97 5.17 6.65
CA PHE A 170 3.02 4.82 7.71
C PHE A 170 3.31 3.41 8.28
N MET A 171 2.37 2.48 8.08
CA MET A 171 2.47 1.10 8.56
C MET A 171 3.11 0.15 7.56
N TYR A 172 3.49 0.61 6.37
CA TYR A 172 4.01 -0.26 5.33
C TYR A 172 5.50 -0.06 5.10
N VAL A 173 6.17 -1.18 4.88
CA VAL A 173 7.52 -1.22 4.32
C VAL A 173 7.43 -1.77 2.91
N TYR A 174 8.20 -1.17 2.02
CA TYR A 174 8.25 -1.50 0.60
C TYR A 174 9.67 -1.88 0.20
N ARG A 175 9.78 -2.86 -0.69
CA ARG A 175 11.02 -3.32 -1.30
C ARG A 175 10.81 -3.48 -2.80
N LYS A 176 11.63 -2.80 -3.60
CA LYS A 176 11.78 -3.05 -5.02
C LYS A 176 13.04 -3.88 -5.22
N LEU A 177 12.90 -5.03 -5.85
CA LEU A 177 13.97 -6.00 -6.07
C LEU A 177 14.18 -6.17 -7.57
N ALA A 178 15.43 -6.36 -7.99
CA ALA A 178 15.74 -6.81 -9.35
C ALA A 178 16.67 -8.02 -9.33
N PHE A 179 16.37 -9.00 -10.17
CA PHE A 179 17.05 -10.28 -10.29
C PHE A 179 17.61 -10.40 -11.70
N ASN A 180 18.87 -10.80 -11.80
CA ASN A 180 19.63 -10.78 -13.04
C ASN A 180 19.87 -12.20 -13.58
N GLY A 181 20.07 -12.31 -14.89
CA GLY A 181 20.45 -13.56 -15.55
C GLY A 181 19.26 -14.44 -15.96
N ILE A 182 18.05 -13.88 -15.96
CA ILE A 182 16.84 -14.55 -16.44
C ILE A 182 16.67 -14.21 -17.92
N LYS A 183 17.04 -15.13 -18.81
CA LYS A 183 17.03 -14.89 -20.26
C LYS A 183 15.67 -15.09 -20.92
N VAL A 184 14.82 -15.91 -20.30
CA VAL A 184 13.51 -16.29 -20.81
C VAL A 184 12.59 -16.56 -19.63
N LEU A 185 11.34 -16.12 -19.76
CA LEU A 185 10.27 -16.51 -18.85
C LEU A 185 9.77 -17.92 -19.21
N ASN A 186 10.37 -18.94 -18.60
CA ASN A 186 9.99 -20.32 -18.83
C ASN A 186 9.55 -20.99 -17.53
N GLY A 187 8.26 -21.29 -17.43
CA GLY A 187 7.64 -21.76 -16.20
C GLY A 187 7.28 -20.62 -15.23
N LYS A 188 6.80 -21.00 -14.05
CA LYS A 188 6.51 -20.08 -12.95
C LYS A 188 7.79 -19.56 -12.32
N PHE A 189 7.70 -18.33 -11.81
CA PHE A 189 8.69 -17.78 -10.90
C PHE A 189 8.03 -17.40 -9.59
N ASP A 190 8.65 -17.85 -8.51
CA ASP A 190 8.18 -17.65 -7.15
C ASP A 190 9.18 -16.78 -6.40
N ILE A 191 8.69 -15.83 -5.61
CA ILE A 191 9.53 -15.17 -4.61
C ILE A 191 9.40 -15.91 -3.28
N GLU A 192 10.52 -16.35 -2.73
CA GLU A 192 10.63 -16.92 -1.39
C GLU A 192 11.20 -15.85 -0.44
N ILE A 193 10.64 -15.79 0.77
CA ILE A 193 10.99 -14.83 1.82
C ILE A 193 11.61 -15.60 2.97
N TYR A 194 12.65 -15.04 3.58
CA TYR A 194 13.44 -15.69 4.64
C TYR A 194 13.73 -14.71 5.77
N PRO A 195 13.90 -15.17 7.02
CA PRO A 195 14.28 -14.30 8.11
C PRO A 195 15.76 -13.93 8.01
N ILE A 196 16.10 -12.73 8.47
CA ILE A 196 17.48 -12.32 8.69
C ILE A 196 17.74 -12.36 10.20
N CYS A 197 18.52 -13.34 10.63
CA CYS A 197 18.92 -13.53 12.01
C CYS A 197 20.39 -13.11 12.15
N ASN A 198 20.68 -12.17 13.05
CA ASN A 198 22.04 -11.64 13.27
C ASN A 198 22.73 -11.14 11.99
N GLY A 199 21.97 -10.52 11.09
CA GLY A 199 22.48 -9.96 9.84
C GLY A 199 22.74 -10.99 8.73
N THR A 200 22.42 -12.27 8.94
CA THR A 200 22.54 -13.32 7.91
C THR A 200 21.16 -13.90 7.58
N PRO A 201 20.81 -14.03 6.29
CA PRO A 201 19.62 -14.75 5.88
C PRO A 201 19.66 -16.22 6.30
N ASP A 202 18.59 -16.72 6.92
CA ASP A 202 18.38 -18.15 7.14
C ASP A 202 17.58 -18.74 5.96
N TYR A 203 18.30 -19.30 4.99
CA TYR A 203 17.68 -19.88 3.80
C TYR A 203 17.06 -21.26 4.03
N ASP A 204 17.17 -21.84 5.22
CA ASP A 204 16.50 -23.10 5.57
C ASP A 204 15.06 -22.88 6.04
N THR A 205 14.73 -21.64 6.46
CA THR A 205 13.42 -21.25 6.97
C THR A 205 12.67 -20.39 5.95
N VAL A 206 11.78 -21.00 5.16
CA VAL A 206 10.90 -20.25 4.25
C VAL A 206 9.72 -19.67 5.03
N LEU A 207 9.70 -18.35 5.13
CA LEU A 207 8.66 -17.57 5.78
C LEU A 207 7.39 -17.47 4.94
N GLY A 208 7.55 -17.36 3.64
CA GLY A 208 6.44 -17.19 2.71
C GLY A 208 6.88 -17.31 1.27
N THR A 209 5.92 -17.64 0.42
CA THR A 209 6.11 -17.77 -1.02
C THR A 209 4.98 -17.08 -1.76
N MET A 210 5.30 -16.40 -2.86
CA MET A 210 4.30 -15.83 -3.79
C MET A 210 4.71 -16.12 -5.23
N THR A 211 3.79 -16.65 -6.04
CA THR A 211 3.97 -16.76 -7.49
C THR A 211 3.88 -15.37 -8.12
N ILE A 212 5.01 -14.83 -8.58
CA ILE A 212 5.10 -13.50 -9.19
C ILE A 212 4.94 -13.50 -10.71
N TYR A 213 5.20 -14.64 -11.34
CA TYR A 213 4.95 -14.87 -12.76
C TYR A 213 4.37 -16.25 -12.98
N ASN A 214 3.30 -16.31 -13.76
CA ASN A 214 2.69 -17.55 -14.19
C ASN A 214 2.50 -17.53 -15.73
N PRO A 215 3.07 -18.49 -16.48
CA PRO A 215 2.94 -18.53 -17.94
C PRO A 215 1.50 -18.78 -18.41
N GLU A 216 0.61 -19.25 -17.54
CA GLU A 216 -0.82 -19.44 -17.84
C GLU A 216 -1.61 -18.13 -17.86
N LEU A 217 -1.08 -17.06 -17.26
CA LEU A 217 -1.70 -15.74 -17.23
C LEU A 217 -1.30 -14.91 -18.45
N SER A 218 -2.15 -13.96 -18.86
CA SER A 218 -1.84 -13.06 -19.97
C SER A 218 -0.71 -12.09 -19.61
N THR A 219 0.30 -12.02 -20.46
CA THR A 219 1.38 -11.03 -20.34
C THR A 219 1.08 -9.82 -21.21
N GLU A 220 1.33 -8.62 -20.69
CA GLU A 220 1.18 -7.35 -21.39
C GLU A 220 2.54 -6.68 -21.61
N THR A 221 2.64 -5.81 -22.61
CA THR A 221 3.83 -4.97 -22.80
C THR A 221 3.68 -3.68 -22.01
N TYR A 222 4.59 -3.46 -21.06
CA TYR A 222 4.68 -2.21 -20.32
C TYR A 222 5.28 -1.11 -21.20
N ARG A 223 4.56 0.01 -21.33
CA ARG A 223 5.04 1.17 -22.08
C ARG A 223 5.81 2.11 -21.16
N LEU A 224 7.10 2.27 -21.44
CA LEU A 224 7.95 3.24 -20.74
C LEU A 224 7.34 4.65 -20.77
N THR A 225 7.09 5.20 -19.58
CA THR A 225 6.64 6.57 -19.41
C THR A 225 7.78 7.55 -19.71
N ARG A 226 7.47 8.84 -19.85
CA ARG A 226 8.48 9.89 -20.00
C ARG A 226 9.48 9.89 -18.82
N SER A 227 8.96 9.73 -17.60
CA SER A 227 9.80 9.70 -16.39
C SER A 227 10.72 8.47 -16.35
N ASP A 228 10.26 7.32 -16.86
CA ASP A 228 11.10 6.12 -16.93
C ASP A 228 12.29 6.34 -17.88
N ARG A 229 12.05 6.92 -19.05
CA ARG A 229 13.10 7.24 -20.02
C ARG A 229 14.11 8.24 -19.46
N GLU A 230 13.63 9.28 -18.76
CA GLU A 230 14.50 10.25 -18.09
C GLU A 230 15.39 9.59 -17.02
N ARG A 231 14.88 8.61 -16.26
CA ARG A 231 15.67 7.86 -15.27
C ARG A 231 16.63 6.83 -15.89
N LEU A 232 16.30 6.31 -17.06
CA LEU A 232 17.12 5.36 -17.82
C LEU A 232 18.27 6.04 -18.57
N SER A 233 18.10 7.31 -18.95
CA SER A 233 19.11 8.12 -19.65
C SER A 233 20.12 8.83 -18.74
N GLN A 234 20.02 8.66 -17.42
CA GLN A 234 20.96 9.17 -16.41
C GLN A 234 22.10 8.19 -16.18
#